data_AF-A0A0K6GH90-F1
#
_entry.id   AF-A0A0K6GH90-F1
#
_cell.length_a   1.000
_cell.length_b   1.000
_cell.length_c   1.000
_cell.angle_alpha   90.00
_cell.angle_beta   90.00
_cell.angle_gamma   90.00
#
_symmetry.space_group_name_H-M   'P 1'
#
loop_
_entity.id
_entity.type
_entity.pdbx_description
1 polymer ?
#
loop_
_entity_poly.entity_id
_entity_poly.type
_entity_poly.pdbx_seq_one_letter_code
_entity_poly.pdbx_strand_id
1 'polypeptide(L)'
;MASGVLGSRVQVKLPKLTTLSMAYSTDQSKSSDSTTTQEPPPKGLRTDLEAFFSNYPEFDYDPSKPCMDEFKRLTKWAGWKKKSDEFEEARKGMNEALTDQFNAIYGKDPKDIVAWRNLCSALNLAEIPTEVSACKKLIRSLYINIVDLVDQPVTDVRVGYFRTEHELARYTREHEKFYSLQAAKAGALLKSLLCFVEQPRRKHISRPKLRKA
;
A
#
# COMPACT_ATOMS: atom_id res chain seq x y z
N MET A 1 -45.99 29.87 -13.49
CA MET A 1 -44.59 30.11 -13.08
C MET A 1 -44.13 28.95 -12.22
N ALA A 2 -43.52 27.92 -12.82
CA ALA A 2 -42.85 26.86 -12.07
C ALA A 2 -41.70 26.35 -12.94
N SER A 3 -40.51 26.89 -12.71
CA SER A 3 -39.28 26.50 -13.41
C SER A 3 -38.68 25.28 -12.72
N GLY A 4 -38.68 24.14 -13.41
CA GLY A 4 -37.92 22.95 -13.03
C GLY A 4 -36.52 23.01 -13.62
N VAL A 5 -35.49 23.00 -12.77
CA VAL A 5 -34.09 22.86 -13.20
C VAL A 5 -33.71 21.38 -13.07
N LEU A 6 -33.57 20.68 -14.21
CA LEU A 6 -33.00 19.34 -14.25
C LEU A 6 -31.48 19.43 -13.97
N GLY A 7 -31.05 18.89 -12.83
CA GLY A 7 -29.64 18.63 -12.54
C GLY A 7 -29.12 17.52 -13.45
N SER A 8 -28.18 17.86 -14.34
CA SER A 8 -27.50 16.89 -15.21
C SER A 8 -26.54 16.02 -14.39
N ARG A 9 -26.80 14.72 -14.39
CA ARG A 9 -25.99 13.69 -13.74
C ARG A 9 -24.77 13.39 -14.61
N VAL A 10 -23.59 13.86 -14.22
CA VAL A 10 -22.32 13.53 -14.90
C VAL A 10 -22.06 12.03 -14.80
N GLN A 11 -22.19 11.31 -15.92
CA GLN A 11 -21.73 9.93 -16.04
C GLN A 11 -20.21 9.93 -16.18
N VAL A 12 -19.50 9.67 -15.08
CA VAL A 12 -18.05 9.43 -15.12
C VAL A 12 -17.80 8.03 -15.71
N LYS A 13 -17.29 7.99 -16.94
CA LYS A 13 -16.82 6.76 -17.61
C LYS A 13 -15.56 6.29 -16.88
N LEU A 14 -15.58 5.07 -16.34
CA LEU A 14 -14.43 4.50 -15.63
C LEU A 14 -13.32 4.16 -16.64
N PRO A 15 -12.04 4.49 -16.35
CA PRO A 15 -10.93 4.12 -17.21
C PRO A 15 -10.78 2.60 -17.31
N LYS A 16 -10.25 2.14 -18.45
CA LYS A 16 -9.87 0.74 -18.63
C LYS A 16 -8.69 0.43 -17.71
N LEU A 17 -8.95 -0.33 -16.64
CA LEU A 17 -7.92 -0.85 -15.75
C LEU A 17 -7.13 -1.97 -16.45
N THR A 18 -5.94 -1.65 -16.97
CA THR A 18 -5.00 -2.66 -17.45
C THR A 18 -4.52 -3.48 -16.26
N THR A 19 -4.93 -4.73 -16.21
CA THR A 19 -4.55 -5.64 -15.12
C THR A 19 -3.17 -6.17 -15.42
N LEU A 20 -2.19 -5.80 -14.61
CA LEU A 20 -0.91 -6.50 -14.62
C LEU A 20 -1.10 -7.85 -13.93
N SER A 21 -1.49 -8.84 -14.72
CA SER A 21 -1.51 -10.25 -14.32
C SER A 21 -0.12 -10.90 -14.39
N MET A 22 0.92 -10.17 -14.80
CA MET A 22 2.27 -10.72 -14.92
C MET A 22 3.31 -9.65 -14.58
N ALA A 23 3.73 -9.61 -13.33
CA ALA A 23 4.97 -8.94 -12.93
C ALA A 23 5.54 -9.61 -11.68
N TYR A 24 5.65 -10.95 -11.72
CA TYR A 24 6.61 -11.70 -10.93
C TYR A 24 6.86 -13.04 -11.62
N SER A 25 7.41 -13.00 -12.84
CA SER A 25 8.09 -14.18 -13.38
C SER A 25 9.53 -14.16 -12.87
N THR A 26 9.82 -15.06 -11.94
CA THR A 26 11.16 -15.47 -11.56
C THR A 26 11.76 -16.28 -12.70
N ASP A 27 12.45 -15.62 -13.62
CA ASP A 27 13.57 -16.22 -14.34
C ASP A 27 14.50 -15.12 -14.85
N GLN A 28 15.68 -15.00 -14.24
CA GLN A 28 16.82 -14.30 -14.84
C GLN A 28 18.08 -15.15 -14.60
N SER A 29 18.25 -16.11 -15.50
CA SER A 29 19.54 -16.73 -15.78
C SER A 29 20.31 -15.87 -16.81
N LYS A 30 21.32 -15.13 -16.32
CA LYS A 30 22.53 -14.54 -16.96
C LYS A 30 22.45 -14.00 -18.41
N SER A 31 22.81 -12.72 -18.59
CA SER A 31 24.09 -12.33 -19.22
C SER A 31 24.40 -10.82 -19.11
N SER A 32 25.56 -10.53 -18.52
CA SER A 32 26.54 -9.46 -18.82
C SER A 32 26.16 -7.98 -18.91
N ASP A 33 26.66 -7.28 -17.88
CA ASP A 33 27.49 -6.07 -17.94
C ASP A 33 26.79 -4.69 -17.93
N SER A 34 26.66 -4.14 -16.73
CA SER A 34 26.75 -2.70 -16.41
C SER A 34 26.80 -2.57 -14.89
N THR A 35 27.98 -2.30 -14.35
CA THR A 35 28.18 -1.90 -12.95
C THR A 35 27.51 -0.54 -12.72
N THR A 36 26.27 -0.55 -12.23
CA THR A 36 25.68 0.64 -11.60
C THR A 36 25.77 0.47 -10.09
N THR A 37 26.74 1.16 -9.51
CA THR A 37 26.81 1.47 -8.08
C THR A 37 25.47 2.09 -7.67
N GLN A 38 24.65 1.35 -6.92
CA GLN A 38 23.44 1.91 -6.30
C GLN A 38 23.87 2.93 -5.25
N GLU A 39 23.65 4.21 -5.55
CA GLU A 39 23.74 5.28 -4.57
C GLU A 39 22.69 5.03 -3.48
N PRO A 40 23.02 5.20 -2.18
CA PRO A 40 22.05 5.00 -1.12
C PRO A 40 20.83 5.90 -1.34
N PRO A 41 19.61 5.42 -1.03
CA PRO A 41 18.40 6.22 -1.19
C PRO A 41 18.52 7.55 -0.43
N PRO A 42 17.86 8.63 -0.90
CA PRO A 42 17.88 9.91 -0.23
C PRO A 42 17.51 9.77 1.25
N LYS A 43 18.40 10.24 2.14
CA LYS A 43 18.17 10.29 3.59
C LYS A 43 16.85 11.03 3.86
N GLY A 44 15.96 10.44 4.67
CA GLY A 44 14.69 11.04 5.08
C GLY A 44 13.43 10.56 4.36
N LEU A 45 13.51 9.59 3.45
CA LEU A 45 12.31 8.97 2.84
C LEU A 45 11.61 7.97 3.77
N ARG A 46 12.22 7.59 4.89
CA ARG A 46 11.76 6.52 5.80
C ARG A 46 11.81 6.90 7.29
N THR A 47 11.64 8.18 7.61
CA THR A 47 11.82 8.70 8.98
C THR A 47 11.06 7.92 10.06
N ASP A 48 9.82 7.50 9.81
CA ASP A 48 9.02 6.79 10.81
C ASP A 48 9.47 5.32 10.96
N LEU A 49 9.94 4.69 9.87
CA LEU A 49 10.53 3.36 9.91
C LEU A 49 11.91 3.38 10.59
N GLU A 50 12.75 4.38 10.26
CA GLU A 50 14.04 4.62 10.92
C GLU A 50 13.87 4.80 12.43
N ALA A 51 12.87 5.57 12.85
CA ALA A 51 12.53 5.73 14.27
C ALA A 51 12.15 4.41 14.95
N PHE A 52 11.42 3.53 14.26
CA PHE A 52 11.11 2.20 14.78
C PHE A 52 12.37 1.33 14.94
N PHE A 53 13.19 1.23 13.89
CA PHE A 53 14.41 0.40 13.92
C PHE A 53 15.47 0.93 14.89
N SER A 54 15.46 2.25 15.19
CA SER A 54 16.35 2.87 16.18
C SER A 54 16.15 2.34 17.62
N ASN A 55 15.04 1.65 17.90
CA ASN A 55 14.84 0.96 19.19
C ASN A 55 15.73 -0.29 19.34
N TYR A 56 16.43 -0.70 18.27
CA TYR A 56 17.30 -1.87 18.22
C TYR A 56 18.70 -1.46 17.72
N PRO A 57 19.50 -0.71 18.52
CA PRO A 57 20.73 -0.06 18.05
C PRO A 57 21.85 -1.02 17.61
N GLU A 58 21.80 -2.28 18.05
CA GLU A 58 22.75 -3.32 17.62
C GLU A 58 22.33 -4.03 16.32
N PHE A 59 21.12 -3.79 15.83
CA PHE A 59 20.64 -4.33 14.57
C PHE A 59 21.06 -3.41 13.42
N ASP A 60 21.78 -3.98 12.45
CA ASP A 60 22.22 -3.28 11.24
C ASP A 60 21.07 -3.14 10.22
N TYR A 61 20.21 -2.15 10.46
CA TYR A 61 19.07 -1.79 9.61
C TYR A 61 19.53 -1.15 8.30
N ASP A 62 19.09 -1.70 7.17
CA ASP A 62 19.33 -1.14 5.84
C ASP A 62 18.05 -0.44 5.32
N PRO A 63 17.99 0.91 5.31
CA PRO A 63 16.80 1.64 4.88
C PRO A 63 16.51 1.50 3.38
N SER A 64 17.43 0.97 2.57
CA SER A 64 17.23 0.75 1.13
C SER A 64 16.44 -0.52 0.79
N LYS A 65 16.27 -1.43 1.76
CA LYS A 65 15.57 -2.71 1.55
C LYS A 65 14.07 -2.61 1.83
N PRO A 66 13.25 -3.52 1.29
CA PRO A 66 11.83 -3.59 1.64
C PRO A 66 11.65 -3.70 3.16
N CYS A 67 10.78 -2.86 3.73
CA CYS A 67 10.71 -2.70 5.17
C CYS A 67 10.30 -3.99 5.92
N MET A 68 9.47 -4.84 5.31
CA MET A 68 9.09 -6.13 5.89
C MET A 68 10.19 -7.19 5.79
N ASP A 69 11.13 -7.07 4.84
CA ASP A 69 12.32 -7.92 4.78
C ASP A 69 13.28 -7.57 5.93
N GLU A 70 13.45 -6.28 6.21
CA GLU A 70 14.22 -5.79 7.36
C GLU A 70 13.57 -6.18 8.70
N PHE A 71 12.25 -6.08 8.80
CA PHE A 71 11.53 -6.55 9.99
C PHE A 71 11.71 -8.06 10.20
N LYS A 72 11.66 -8.86 9.12
CA LYS A 72 11.95 -10.29 9.19
C LYS A 72 13.39 -10.57 9.63
N ARG A 73 14.37 -9.83 9.11
CA ARG A 73 15.77 -9.90 9.57
C ARG A 73 15.89 -9.59 11.05
N LEU A 74 15.24 -8.52 11.53
CA LEU A 74 15.22 -8.13 12.93
C LEU A 74 14.65 -9.24 13.82
N THR A 75 13.49 -9.80 13.47
CA THR A 75 12.87 -10.87 14.27
C THR A 75 13.74 -12.12 14.36
N LYS A 76 14.48 -12.45 13.29
CA LYS A 76 15.43 -13.56 13.26
C LYS A 76 16.67 -13.26 14.11
N TRP A 77 17.23 -12.05 13.99
CA TRP A 77 18.40 -11.61 14.74
C TRP A 77 18.12 -11.61 16.25
N ALA A 78 16.95 -11.10 16.66
CA ALA A 78 16.54 -11.05 18.06
C ALA A 78 16.06 -12.42 18.61
N GLY A 79 15.89 -13.43 17.75
CA GLY A 79 15.50 -14.78 18.16
C GLY A 79 14.05 -14.92 18.67
N TRP A 80 13.17 -13.97 18.35
CA TRP A 80 11.79 -13.99 18.84
C TRP A 80 10.97 -15.09 18.18
N LYS A 81 10.19 -15.82 18.98
CA LYS A 81 9.26 -16.81 18.47
C LYS A 81 8.00 -16.10 17.95
N LYS A 82 7.40 -16.64 16.89
CA LYS A 82 6.10 -16.14 16.41
C LYS A 82 5.09 -16.15 17.55
N LYS A 83 4.35 -15.05 17.73
CA LYS A 83 3.36 -14.83 18.80
C LYS A 83 3.93 -14.78 20.22
N SER A 84 5.24 -14.62 20.41
CA SER A 84 5.75 -14.20 21.71
C SER A 84 5.40 -12.73 21.98
N ASP A 85 5.42 -12.31 23.24
CA ASP A 85 5.09 -10.94 23.61
C ASP A 85 6.03 -9.93 22.94
N GLU A 86 7.31 -10.26 22.83
CA GLU A 86 8.32 -9.44 22.14
C GLU A 86 8.02 -9.31 20.64
N PHE A 87 7.64 -10.42 20.00
CA PHE A 87 7.27 -10.40 18.58
C PHE A 87 6.03 -9.55 18.33
N GLU A 88 4.99 -9.69 19.16
CA GLU A 88 3.74 -8.95 18.98
C GLU A 88 3.93 -7.45 19.30
N GLU A 89 4.75 -7.09 20.29
CA GLU A 89 5.08 -5.69 20.56
C GLU A 89 5.88 -5.07 19.41
N ALA A 90 6.91 -5.77 18.90
CA ALA A 90 7.66 -5.31 17.73
C ALA A 90 6.78 -5.21 16.48
N ARG A 91 5.86 -6.17 16.27
CA ARG A 91 4.91 -6.15 15.16
C ARG A 91 3.93 -5.00 15.28
N LYS A 92 3.48 -4.65 16.48
CA LYS A 92 2.65 -3.48 16.74
C LYS A 92 3.43 -2.21 16.42
N GLY A 93 4.65 -2.04 16.93
CA GLY A 93 5.52 -0.90 16.62
C GLY A 93 5.77 -0.74 15.12
N MET A 94 6.03 -1.84 14.41
CA MET A 94 6.19 -1.84 12.96
C MET A 94 4.91 -1.38 12.22
N ASN A 95 3.73 -1.82 12.66
CA ASN A 95 2.45 -1.37 12.08
C ASN A 95 2.19 0.11 12.33
N GLU A 96 2.58 0.62 13.49
CA GLU A 96 2.49 2.05 13.80
C GLU A 96 3.43 2.86 12.89
N ALA A 97 4.68 2.42 12.74
CA ALA A 97 5.65 3.06 11.84
C ALA A 97 5.19 3.04 10.38
N LEU A 98 4.66 1.92 9.88
CA LEU A 98 4.07 1.84 8.53
C LEU A 98 2.90 2.82 8.36
N THR A 99 2.08 2.99 9.40
CA THR A 99 0.95 3.92 9.38
C THR A 99 1.43 5.36 9.33
N ASP A 100 2.39 5.73 10.17
CA ASP A 100 2.93 7.07 10.23
C ASP A 100 3.71 7.40 8.95
N GLN A 101 4.50 6.46 8.43
CA GLN A 101 5.20 6.60 7.15
C GLN A 101 4.23 6.79 5.97
N PHE A 102 3.16 5.99 5.90
CA PHE A 102 2.12 6.17 4.88
C PHE A 102 1.53 7.59 4.95
N ASN A 103 1.23 8.04 6.16
CA ASN A 103 0.65 9.35 6.37
C ASN A 103 1.64 10.50 6.04
N ALA A 104 2.94 10.30 6.24
CA ALA A 104 3.98 11.25 5.86
C ALA A 104 4.09 11.37 4.33
N ILE A 105 3.97 10.25 3.60
CA ILE A 105 4.07 10.22 2.13
C ILE A 105 2.80 10.80 1.48
N TYR A 106 1.62 10.36 1.91
CA TYR A 106 0.36 10.62 1.20
C TYR A 106 -0.59 11.57 1.94
N GLY A 107 -0.36 11.86 3.21
CA GLY A 107 -1.24 12.68 4.04
C GLY A 107 -2.31 11.89 4.81
N LYS A 108 -3.01 12.59 5.72
CA LYS A 108 -4.04 12.01 6.61
C LYS A 108 -5.47 12.42 6.25
N ASP A 109 -5.64 13.58 5.61
CA ASP A 109 -6.94 14.22 5.39
C ASP A 109 -7.69 13.61 4.19
N PRO A 110 -8.85 12.98 4.39
CA PRO A 110 -9.65 12.42 3.30
C PRO A 110 -10.29 13.49 2.40
N LYS A 111 -10.24 14.79 2.74
CA LYS A 111 -10.72 15.89 1.90
C LYS A 111 -9.64 16.48 1.00
N ASP A 112 -8.38 16.14 1.23
CA ASP A 112 -7.26 16.64 0.45
C ASP A 112 -7.19 15.97 -0.93
N ILE A 113 -7.52 16.72 -1.99
CA ILE A 113 -7.44 16.23 -3.37
C ILE A 113 -6.01 15.93 -3.81
N VAL A 114 -5.01 16.67 -3.30
CA VAL A 114 -3.60 16.46 -3.66
C VAL A 114 -3.14 15.11 -3.13
N ALA A 115 -3.48 14.78 -1.89
CA ALA A 115 -3.26 13.45 -1.31
C ALA A 115 -3.86 12.32 -2.16
N TRP A 116 -5.12 12.46 -2.58
CA TRP A 116 -5.79 11.48 -3.43
C TRP A 116 -5.14 11.34 -4.81
N ARG A 117 -4.71 12.44 -5.42
CA ARG A 117 -4.05 12.42 -6.73
C ARG A 117 -2.65 11.82 -6.64
N ASN A 118 -1.88 12.14 -5.61
CA ASN A 118 -0.57 11.54 -5.35
C ASN A 118 -0.68 10.02 -5.21
N LEU A 119 -1.71 9.54 -4.49
CA LEU A 119 -1.96 8.11 -4.38
C LEU A 119 -2.32 7.47 -5.73
N CYS A 120 -3.15 8.13 -6.54
CA CYS A 120 -3.47 7.63 -7.89
C CYS A 120 -2.23 7.60 -8.80
N SER A 121 -1.34 8.60 -8.68
CA SER A 121 -0.08 8.67 -9.40
C SER A 121 0.86 7.52 -8.99
N ALA A 122 1.02 7.26 -7.69
CA ALA A 122 1.87 6.16 -7.19
C ALA A 122 1.41 4.76 -7.68
N LEU A 123 0.12 4.64 -8.01
CA LEU A 123 -0.47 3.41 -8.57
C LEU A 123 -0.37 3.33 -10.10
N ASN A 124 0.23 4.33 -10.76
CA ASN A 124 0.37 4.44 -12.22
C ASN A 124 -0.97 4.22 -12.95
N LEU A 125 -2.03 4.88 -12.47
CA LEU A 125 -3.35 4.83 -13.09
C LEU A 125 -3.41 5.75 -14.32
N ALA A 126 -3.86 5.21 -15.46
CA ALA A 126 -3.79 5.90 -16.75
C ALA A 126 -4.64 7.19 -16.83
N GLU A 127 -5.75 7.24 -16.12
CA GLU A 127 -6.62 8.43 -16.05
C GLU A 127 -6.86 8.77 -14.57
N ILE A 128 -6.17 9.79 -14.08
CA ILE A 128 -6.34 10.29 -12.71
C ILE A 128 -7.53 11.26 -12.69
N PRO A 129 -8.60 10.96 -11.94
CA PRO A 129 -9.76 11.86 -11.87
C PRO A 129 -9.40 13.22 -11.26
N THR A 130 -10.12 14.27 -11.65
CA THR A 130 -9.95 15.62 -11.08
C THR A 130 -10.73 15.81 -9.78
N GLU A 131 -11.77 15.01 -9.56
CA GLU A 131 -12.69 15.12 -8.41
C GLU A 131 -12.33 14.16 -7.28
N VAL A 132 -12.36 14.65 -6.03
CA VAL A 132 -12.07 13.86 -4.81
C VAL A 132 -12.97 12.61 -4.73
N SER A 133 -14.25 12.75 -5.06
CA SER A 133 -15.22 11.66 -5.01
C SER A 133 -14.91 10.56 -6.04
N ALA A 134 -14.40 10.93 -7.21
CA ALA A 134 -14.01 10.01 -8.26
C ALA A 134 -12.70 9.29 -7.90
N CYS A 135 -11.68 10.00 -7.40
CA CYS A 135 -10.46 9.38 -6.87
C CYS A 135 -10.78 8.37 -5.75
N LYS A 136 -11.60 8.77 -4.78
CA LYS A 136 -12.08 7.89 -3.71
C LYS A 136 -12.73 6.62 -4.25
N LYS A 137 -13.58 6.75 -5.26
CA LYS A 137 -14.31 5.62 -5.85
C LYS A 137 -13.36 4.69 -6.60
N LEU A 138 -12.40 5.25 -7.34
CA LEU A 138 -11.39 4.50 -8.07
C LEU A 138 -10.50 3.72 -7.10
N ILE A 139 -9.91 4.39 -6.11
CA ILE A 139 -9.05 3.74 -5.11
C ILE A 139 -9.82 2.67 -4.31
N ARG A 140 -11.08 2.92 -3.90
CA ARG A 140 -11.93 1.92 -3.22
C ARG A 140 -12.30 0.72 -4.10
N SER A 141 -12.10 0.80 -5.41
CA SER A 141 -12.31 -0.32 -6.32
C SER A 141 -11.08 -1.22 -6.45
N LEU A 142 -9.94 -0.77 -5.94
CA LEU A 142 -8.67 -1.49 -5.96
C LEU A 142 -8.40 -2.13 -4.59
N TYR A 143 -7.77 -3.30 -4.60
CA TYR A 143 -7.21 -3.94 -3.42
C TYR A 143 -5.68 -3.77 -3.48
N ILE A 144 -5.09 -3.08 -2.52
CA ILE A 144 -3.66 -2.69 -2.55
C ILE A 144 -3.02 -3.11 -1.23
N ASN A 145 -1.75 -3.51 -1.26
CA ASN A 145 -0.97 -3.73 -0.03
C ASN A 145 -0.30 -2.41 0.39
N ILE A 146 -0.51 -1.99 1.64
CA ILE A 146 0.05 -0.72 2.17
C ILE A 146 1.57 -0.74 2.22
N VAL A 147 2.17 -1.91 2.50
CA VAL A 147 3.62 -2.06 2.55
C VAL A 147 4.24 -1.64 1.22
N ASP A 148 3.63 -2.02 0.10
CA ASP A 148 4.12 -1.63 -1.23
C ASP A 148 4.03 -0.12 -1.46
N LEU A 149 2.96 0.53 -0.99
CA LEU A 149 2.81 1.99 -1.09
C LEU A 149 3.86 2.74 -0.27
N VAL A 150 4.25 2.17 0.88
CA VAL A 150 5.30 2.73 1.75
C VAL A 150 6.70 2.45 1.21
N ASP A 151 6.92 1.27 0.61
CA ASP A 151 8.23 0.89 0.06
C ASP A 151 8.53 1.57 -1.30
N GLN A 152 7.51 1.93 -2.08
CA GLN A 152 7.69 2.41 -3.47
C GLN A 152 8.63 3.61 -3.60
N PRO A 153 8.57 4.68 -2.76
CA PRO A 153 9.47 5.82 -2.90
C PRO A 153 10.96 5.48 -2.76
N VAL A 154 11.30 4.37 -2.10
CA VAL A 154 12.69 3.92 -1.90
C VAL A 154 13.10 2.81 -2.85
N THR A 155 12.20 1.86 -3.09
CA THR A 155 12.51 0.66 -3.90
C THR A 155 12.33 0.90 -5.40
N ASP A 156 11.60 1.96 -5.77
CA ASP A 156 11.12 2.26 -7.14
C ASP A 156 10.36 1.08 -7.78
N VAL A 157 9.92 0.12 -6.97
CA VAL A 157 9.12 -1.01 -7.44
C VAL A 157 7.68 -0.56 -7.60
N ARG A 158 7.12 -0.83 -8.78
CA ARG A 158 5.72 -0.50 -9.09
C ARG A 158 4.77 -1.18 -8.11
N VAL A 159 3.86 -0.39 -7.54
CA VAL A 159 2.81 -0.89 -6.65
C VAL A 159 1.77 -1.69 -7.44
N GLY A 160 1.61 -2.95 -7.06
CA GLY A 160 0.56 -3.83 -7.59
C GLY A 160 -0.81 -3.51 -6.97
N TYR A 161 -1.87 -3.74 -7.75
CA TYR A 161 -3.24 -3.70 -7.25
C TYR A 161 -4.04 -4.89 -7.78
N PHE A 162 -4.98 -5.36 -6.97
CA PHE A 162 -5.76 -6.56 -7.20
C PHE A 162 -7.23 -6.24 -7.38
N ARG A 163 -7.96 -7.15 -8.04
CA ARG A 163 -9.40 -7.00 -8.29
C ARG A 163 -10.23 -7.59 -7.16
N THR A 164 -9.64 -8.48 -6.36
CA THR A 164 -10.33 -9.14 -5.26
C THR A 164 -9.50 -9.16 -3.97
N GLU A 165 -10.20 -9.25 -2.84
CA GLU A 165 -9.60 -9.44 -1.51
C GLU A 165 -8.78 -10.74 -1.44
N HIS A 166 -9.23 -11.80 -2.14
CA HIS A 166 -8.54 -13.09 -2.17
C HIS A 166 -7.17 -13.01 -2.87
N GLU A 167 -7.08 -12.27 -3.97
CA GLU A 167 -5.82 -12.03 -4.66
C GLU A 167 -4.84 -11.25 -3.78
N LEU A 168 -5.30 -10.16 -3.13
CA LEU A 168 -4.48 -9.41 -2.19
C LEU A 168 -4.04 -10.27 -1.00
N ALA A 169 -4.91 -11.10 -0.44
CA ALA A 169 -4.59 -11.97 0.69
C ALA A 169 -3.61 -13.10 0.30
N ARG A 170 -3.67 -13.60 -0.95
CA ARG A 170 -2.68 -14.56 -1.47
C ARG A 170 -1.32 -13.87 -1.61
N TYR A 171 -1.26 -12.74 -2.31
CA TYR A 171 -0.05 -11.94 -2.47
C TYR A 171 0.60 -11.61 -1.12
N THR A 172 -0.20 -11.10 -0.18
CA THR A 172 0.30 -10.69 1.13
C THR A 172 0.93 -11.85 1.92
N ARG A 173 0.35 -13.06 1.84
CA ARG A 173 0.91 -14.24 2.49
C ARG A 173 2.16 -14.75 1.81
N GLU A 174 2.16 -14.75 0.47
CA GLU A 174 3.29 -15.21 -0.35
C GLU A 174 4.55 -14.36 -0.13
N HIS A 175 4.36 -13.04 0.02
CA HIS A 175 5.44 -12.09 0.23
C HIS A 175 5.65 -11.67 1.69
N GLU A 176 4.89 -12.24 2.64
CA GLU A 176 4.92 -11.89 4.07
C GLU A 176 4.73 -10.39 4.38
N LYS A 177 4.03 -9.65 3.52
CA LYS A 177 3.81 -8.20 3.61
C LYS A 177 2.61 -7.84 4.50
N PHE A 178 2.65 -8.29 5.75
CA PHE A 178 1.53 -8.16 6.67
C PHE A 178 1.42 -6.74 7.24
N TYR A 179 0.26 -6.12 7.02
CA TYR A 179 -0.14 -4.86 7.66
C TYR A 179 -1.52 -5.05 8.29
N SER A 180 -1.65 -4.70 9.57
CA SER A 180 -2.93 -4.68 10.28
C SER A 180 -3.33 -3.25 10.57
N LEU A 181 -4.55 -2.88 10.18
CA LEU A 181 -5.05 -1.53 10.36
C LEU A 181 -5.28 -1.26 11.85
N GLN A 182 -4.33 -0.58 12.50
CA GLN A 182 -4.49 -0.11 13.87
C GLN A 182 -5.39 1.14 13.85
N ALA A 183 -6.68 0.95 14.16
CA ALA A 183 -7.74 1.94 13.98
C ALA A 183 -7.48 3.29 14.69
N ALA A 184 -6.65 3.30 15.74
CA ALA A 184 -6.30 4.49 16.52
C ALA A 184 -5.40 5.47 15.75
N LYS A 185 -4.42 4.99 14.98
CA LYS A 185 -3.44 5.84 14.25
C LYS A 185 -3.74 6.02 12.77
N ALA A 186 -4.57 5.16 12.18
CA ALA A 186 -4.91 5.27 10.77
C ALA A 186 -5.73 6.55 10.49
N GLY A 187 -5.15 7.47 9.70
CA GLY A 187 -5.85 8.62 9.14
C GLY A 187 -7.05 8.18 8.30
N ALA A 188 -8.01 9.08 8.08
CA ALA A 188 -9.22 8.72 7.33
C ALA A 188 -8.96 8.46 5.84
N LEU A 189 -7.82 8.93 5.31
CA LEU A 189 -7.29 8.51 4.00
C LEU A 189 -6.92 7.02 4.00
N LEU A 190 -6.05 6.58 4.91
CA LEU A 190 -5.65 5.18 5.04
C LEU A 190 -6.84 4.25 5.31
N LYS A 191 -7.78 4.67 6.18
CA LYS A 191 -9.04 3.95 6.44
C LYS A 191 -9.93 3.80 5.19
N SER A 192 -9.74 4.66 4.19
CA SER A 192 -10.48 4.55 2.93
C SER A 192 -9.87 3.53 1.97
N LEU A 193 -8.63 3.08 2.23
CA LEU A 193 -8.01 1.95 1.53
C LEU A 193 -8.56 0.65 2.11
N LEU A 194 -9.12 -0.19 1.25
CA LEU A 194 -9.60 -1.50 1.65
C LEU A 194 -8.42 -2.46 1.71
N CYS A 195 -7.70 -2.44 2.84
CA CYS A 195 -6.71 -3.44 3.17
C CYS A 195 -7.36 -4.48 4.07
N PHE A 196 -7.50 -5.70 3.56
CA PHE A 196 -7.81 -6.83 4.42
C PHE A 196 -6.70 -7.85 4.27
N VAL A 197 -5.96 -8.05 5.36
CA VAL A 197 -4.73 -8.85 5.37
C VAL A 197 -4.80 -9.99 6.39
N GLU A 198 -5.76 -10.00 7.32
CA GLU A 198 -5.72 -11.00 8.41
C GLU A 198 -6.83 -12.06 8.38
N GLN A 199 -8.06 -11.78 7.86
CA GLN A 199 -9.11 -12.82 7.68
C GLN A 199 -10.13 -12.46 6.57
N PRO A 200 -10.36 -13.28 5.53
CA PRO A 200 -11.41 -12.99 4.55
C PRO A 200 -12.78 -12.92 5.25
N ARG A 201 -13.59 -11.90 4.93
CA ARG A 201 -14.96 -11.83 5.45
C ARG A 201 -15.73 -13.11 5.09
N ARG A 202 -16.24 -13.83 6.10
CA ARG A 202 -17.03 -15.09 5.98
C ARG A 202 -18.26 -15.02 5.06
N LYS A 203 -18.65 -13.85 4.56
CA LYS A 203 -19.73 -13.69 3.60
C LYS A 203 -19.21 -13.02 2.34
N HIS A 204 -19.21 -13.76 1.25
CA HIS A 204 -19.04 -13.27 -0.11
C HIS A 204 -20.18 -12.31 -0.44
N ILE A 205 -20.00 -11.01 -0.18
CA ILE A 205 -20.92 -9.99 -0.70
C ILE A 205 -20.60 -9.87 -2.18
N SER A 206 -21.37 -10.56 -3.01
CA SER A 206 -21.41 -10.29 -4.45
C SER A 206 -21.74 -8.81 -4.63
N ARG A 207 -20.77 -8.05 -5.13
CA ARG A 207 -21.03 -6.65 -5.52
C ARG A 207 -21.95 -6.67 -6.75
N PRO A 208 -22.82 -5.66 -6.92
CA PRO A 208 -23.63 -5.52 -8.12
C PRO A 208 -22.72 -5.61 -9.35
N LYS A 209 -22.99 -6.57 -10.23
CA LYS A 209 -22.34 -6.62 -11.54
C LYS A 209 -22.68 -5.28 -12.21
N LEU A 210 -21.66 -4.46 -12.50
CA LEU A 210 -21.86 -3.33 -13.39
C LEU A 210 -22.40 -3.91 -14.71
N ARG A 211 -23.66 -3.56 -15.02
CA ARG A 211 -24.24 -3.87 -16.32
C ARG A 211 -23.32 -3.24 -17.37
N LYS A 212 -22.78 -4.08 -18.24
CA LYS A 212 -22.10 -3.61 -19.45
C LYS A 212 -23.12 -2.80 -20.26
N ALA A 213 -22.70 -1.64 -20.75
CA ALA A 213 -23.39 -0.96 -21.84
C ALA A 213 -23.26 -1.82 -23.11
#